data_AF-J9E377-F1
#
_entry.id   AF-J9E377-F1
#
_cell.length_a   1.000
_cell.length_b   1.000
_cell.length_c   1.000
_cell.angle_alpha   90.00
_cell.angle_beta   90.00
_cell.angle_gamma   90.00
#
_symmetry.space_group_name_H-M   'P 1'
#
loop_
_entity.id
_entity.type
_entity.pdbx_description
1 polymer ?
#
loop_
_entity_poly.entity_id
_entity_poly.type
_entity_poly.pdbx_seq_one_letter_code
_entity_poly.pdbx_strand_id
1 'polypeptide(L)'
;MHFRLPSLFKPVVRAVIDCFNPSVIVLQCGADSLGCDRLGCFNLSFSGHGECVDFVRSLGIPMLAVGGGGYTLRNVARCWTYETAILVGKKDEIPDEIPNNTEYLQFFAPEFTLRPTLAKRQENQNTKEYITALKQEVLDHLRQIRHAPSVQMQEVPPDLLDPDEVFCAQESPPDILPTDNDPDGGTFLGTSSETDRLS
;
A
#
# COMPACT_ATOMS: atom_id res chain seq x y z
N MET A 1 -15.02 8.34 -22.41
CA MET A 1 -13.94 8.86 -21.54
C MET A 1 -14.18 8.39 -20.12
N HIS A 2 -13.39 7.44 -19.64
CA HIS A 2 -13.56 6.78 -18.35
C HIS A 2 -12.83 7.59 -17.26
N PHE A 3 -13.51 7.90 -16.15
CA PHE A 3 -12.92 8.59 -15.00
C PHE A 3 -11.90 7.67 -14.29
N ARG A 4 -10.81 8.25 -13.78
CA ARG A 4 -9.74 7.53 -13.05
C ARG A 4 -9.44 8.24 -11.73
N LEU A 5 -9.25 7.50 -10.64
CA LEU A 5 -8.99 8.04 -9.31
C LEU A 5 -7.92 9.15 -9.26
N PRO A 6 -6.76 9.05 -9.96
CA PRO A 6 -5.75 10.11 -9.97
C PRO A 6 -6.28 11.49 -10.40
N SER A 7 -7.31 11.53 -11.26
CA SER A 7 -7.90 12.80 -11.74
C SER A 7 -8.73 13.55 -10.69
N LEU A 8 -9.25 12.86 -9.67
CA LEU A 8 -9.88 13.48 -8.50
C LEU A 8 -8.90 13.66 -7.35
N PHE A 9 -8.05 12.66 -7.13
CA PHE A 9 -7.09 12.64 -6.03
C PHE A 9 -6.13 13.83 -6.08
N LYS A 10 -5.49 14.08 -7.24
CA LYS A 10 -4.45 15.12 -7.36
C LYS A 10 -4.97 16.53 -7.02
N PRO A 11 -6.11 17.01 -7.58
CA PRO A 11 -6.63 18.34 -7.22
C PRO A 11 -7.04 18.46 -5.75
N VAL A 12 -7.65 17.42 -5.17
CA VAL A 12 -8.09 17.45 -3.76
C VAL A 12 -6.89 17.48 -2.83
N VAL A 13 -5.93 16.59 -3.02
CA VAL A 13 -4.72 16.54 -2.19
C VAL A 13 -3.90 17.82 -2.35
N ARG A 14 -3.78 18.37 -3.57
CA ARG A 14 -3.14 19.68 -3.76
C ARG A 14 -3.78 20.77 -2.90
N ALA A 15 -5.12 20.86 -2.93
CA ALA A 15 -5.85 21.85 -2.14
C ALA A 15 -5.69 21.62 -0.63
N VAL A 16 -5.66 20.36 -0.16
CA VAL A 16 -5.38 20.03 1.24
C VAL A 16 -3.99 20.52 1.65
N ILE A 17 -2.97 20.26 0.83
CA ILE A 17 -1.60 20.66 1.10
C ILE A 17 -1.47 22.19 1.12
N ASP A 18 -2.07 22.88 0.15
CA ASP A 18 -2.02 24.33 0.06
C ASP A 18 -2.78 25.00 1.25
N CYS A 19 -3.86 24.39 1.74
CA CYS A 19 -4.65 24.89 2.86
C CYS A 19 -4.01 24.58 4.24
N PHE A 20 -3.53 23.35 4.43
CA PHE A 20 -3.03 22.87 5.72
C PHE A 20 -1.53 23.14 5.91
N ASN A 21 -0.77 23.28 4.81
CA ASN A 21 0.67 23.51 4.79
C ASN A 21 1.46 22.59 5.74
N PRO A 22 1.37 21.25 5.57
CA PRO A 22 2.02 20.31 6.47
C PRO A 22 3.55 20.32 6.33
N SER A 23 4.25 20.09 7.44
CA SER A 23 5.68 19.82 7.45
C SER A 23 6.03 18.35 7.17
N VAL A 24 5.09 17.43 7.38
CA VAL A 24 5.26 15.98 7.15
C VAL A 24 3.94 15.39 6.65
N ILE A 25 4.02 14.38 5.78
CA ILE A 25 2.88 13.60 5.28
C ILE A 25 2.98 12.16 5.79
N VAL A 26 1.89 11.62 6.32
CA VAL A 26 1.75 10.16 6.49
C VAL A 26 0.80 9.65 5.42
N LEU A 27 1.32 8.83 4.50
CA LEU A 27 0.56 8.27 3.38
C LEU A 27 0.28 6.78 3.64
N GLN A 28 -0.99 6.45 3.86
CA GLN A 28 -1.46 5.08 3.99
C GLN A 28 -1.72 4.50 2.60
N CYS A 29 -0.96 3.47 2.21
CA CYS A 29 -0.98 2.83 0.90
C CYS A 29 -1.76 1.50 0.92
N GLY A 30 -3.04 1.55 1.32
CA GLY A 30 -3.91 0.38 1.32
C GLY A 30 -4.10 -0.20 -0.09
N ALA A 31 -3.78 -1.48 -0.24
CA ALA A 31 -3.84 -2.22 -1.50
C ALA A 31 -5.21 -2.88 -1.75
N ASP A 32 -6.16 -2.79 -0.81
CA ASP A 32 -7.54 -3.27 -0.97
C ASP A 32 -8.36 -2.45 -2.00
N SER A 33 -7.90 -1.25 -2.36
CA SER A 33 -8.48 -0.46 -3.45
C SER A 33 -8.13 -0.98 -4.86
N LEU A 34 -7.23 -1.96 -4.98
CA LEU A 34 -6.90 -2.60 -6.25
C LEU A 34 -8.07 -3.45 -6.79
N GLY A 35 -8.12 -3.57 -8.11
CA GLY A 35 -9.04 -4.49 -8.76
C GLY A 35 -8.82 -5.94 -8.32
N CYS A 36 -9.90 -6.71 -8.23
CA CYS A 36 -9.87 -8.11 -7.79
C CYS A 36 -9.29 -8.32 -6.36
N ASP A 37 -9.37 -7.32 -5.49
CA ASP A 37 -9.21 -7.57 -4.05
C ASP A 37 -10.35 -8.48 -3.53
N ARG A 38 -10.12 -9.19 -2.42
CA ARG A 38 -11.13 -10.09 -1.84
C ARG A 38 -12.24 -9.34 -1.11
N LEU A 39 -11.93 -8.20 -0.50
CA LEU A 39 -12.90 -7.39 0.27
C LEU A 39 -13.21 -6.06 -0.43
N GLY A 40 -12.22 -5.47 -1.10
CA GLY A 40 -12.39 -4.21 -1.82
C GLY A 40 -13.26 -4.34 -3.07
N CYS A 41 -14.03 -3.30 -3.36
CA CYS A 41 -14.93 -3.22 -4.53
C CYS A 41 -14.46 -2.23 -5.61
N PHE A 42 -13.22 -1.73 -5.50
CA PHE A 42 -12.65 -0.80 -6.47
C PHE A 42 -12.02 -1.57 -7.65
N ASN A 43 -11.65 -0.85 -8.71
CA ASN A 43 -11.01 -1.40 -9.91
C ASN A 43 -9.71 -0.65 -10.26
N LEU A 44 -8.89 -0.30 -9.25
CA LEU A 44 -7.61 0.35 -9.54
C LEU A 44 -6.61 -0.65 -10.12
N SER A 45 -5.78 -0.17 -11.04
CA SER A 45 -4.57 -0.88 -11.45
C SER A 45 -3.39 -0.50 -10.54
N PHE A 46 -2.34 -1.32 -10.54
CA PHE A 46 -1.08 -1.01 -9.87
C PHE A 46 -0.52 0.36 -10.25
N SER A 47 -0.55 0.69 -11.56
CA SER A 47 -0.08 1.99 -12.04
C SER A 47 -0.98 3.14 -11.58
N GLY A 48 -2.30 2.96 -11.53
CA GLY A 48 -3.22 4.00 -11.08
C GLY A 48 -3.12 4.29 -9.58
N HIS A 49 -2.85 3.24 -8.79
CA HIS A 49 -2.58 3.36 -7.36
C HIS A 49 -1.22 4.04 -7.13
N GLY A 50 -0.15 3.52 -7.76
CA GLY A 50 1.18 4.12 -7.68
C GLY A 50 1.27 5.56 -8.22
N GLU A 51 0.42 5.97 -9.17
CA GLU A 51 0.34 7.38 -9.62
C GLU A 51 -0.08 8.33 -8.48
N CYS A 52 -0.85 7.85 -7.50
CA CYS A 52 -1.20 8.63 -6.32
C CYS A 52 0.01 8.78 -5.38
N VAL A 53 0.78 7.71 -5.16
CA VAL A 53 2.02 7.76 -4.38
C VAL A 53 3.07 8.65 -5.03
N ASP A 54 3.30 8.52 -6.33
CA ASP A 54 4.27 9.33 -7.07
C ASP A 54 3.90 10.82 -7.02
N PHE A 55 2.59 11.14 -7.08
CA PHE A 55 2.12 12.50 -6.91
C PHE A 55 2.46 13.06 -5.52
N VAL A 56 2.14 12.35 -4.45
CA VAL A 56 2.42 12.82 -3.08
C VAL A 56 3.92 12.98 -2.87
N ARG A 57 4.72 11.99 -3.30
CA ARG A 57 6.19 12.05 -3.29
C ARG A 57 6.71 13.28 -4.02
N SER A 58 6.14 13.61 -5.18
CA SER A 58 6.58 14.75 -6.01
C SER A 58 6.35 16.13 -5.35
N LEU A 59 5.56 16.19 -4.27
CA LEU A 59 5.37 17.43 -3.50
C LEU A 59 6.62 17.84 -2.72
N GLY A 60 7.58 16.92 -2.51
CA GLY A 60 8.84 17.21 -1.83
C GLY A 60 8.72 17.47 -0.33
N ILE A 61 7.58 17.13 0.28
CA ILE A 61 7.36 17.21 1.73
C ILE A 61 7.81 15.88 2.35
N PRO A 62 8.55 15.89 3.47
CA PRO A 62 8.93 14.67 4.20
C PRO A 62 7.72 13.75 4.36
N MET A 63 7.89 12.47 4.01
CA MET A 63 6.77 11.53 4.02
C MET A 63 7.11 10.19 4.69
N LEU A 64 6.15 9.67 5.45
CA LEU A 64 6.12 8.30 5.94
C LEU A 64 5.05 7.54 5.14
N ALA A 65 5.47 6.57 4.33
CA ALA A 65 4.56 5.66 3.66
C ALA A 65 4.33 4.43 4.53
N VAL A 66 3.07 4.05 4.74
CA VAL A 66 2.68 2.87 5.52
C VAL A 66 1.78 1.96 4.69
N GLY A 67 1.72 0.68 5.04
CA GLY A 67 0.80 -0.28 4.43
C GLY A 67 -0.65 -0.10 4.91
N GLY A 68 -1.38 -1.22 5.01
CA GLY A 68 -2.72 -1.31 5.59
C GLY A 68 -3.51 -2.43 4.93
N GLY A 69 -4.79 -2.17 4.59
CA GLY A 69 -5.66 -3.18 3.98
C GLY A 69 -5.13 -3.74 2.66
N GLY A 70 -5.48 -4.99 2.35
CA GLY A 70 -5.05 -5.69 1.15
C GLY A 70 -5.20 -7.20 1.32
N TYR A 71 -6.19 -7.80 0.66
CA TYR A 71 -6.67 -9.14 0.98
C TYR A 71 -6.45 -10.14 -0.15
N THR A 72 -6.01 -9.67 -1.32
CA THR A 72 -5.38 -10.51 -2.35
C THR A 72 -3.85 -10.40 -2.22
N LEU A 73 -3.24 -11.21 -1.35
CA LEU A 73 -1.82 -11.12 -0.94
C LEU A 73 -0.82 -10.95 -2.10
N ARG A 74 -0.95 -11.74 -3.17
CA ARG A 74 -0.07 -11.62 -4.36
C ARG A 74 -0.11 -10.23 -5.01
N ASN A 75 -1.26 -9.55 -4.96
CA ASN A 75 -1.41 -8.19 -5.48
C ASN A 75 -0.89 -7.16 -4.48
N VAL A 76 -1.02 -7.41 -3.18
CA VAL A 76 -0.40 -6.56 -2.15
C VAL A 76 1.11 -6.51 -2.34
N ALA A 77 1.75 -7.68 -2.47
CA ALA A 77 3.19 -7.77 -2.71
C ALA A 77 3.62 -7.00 -3.98
N ARG A 78 2.88 -7.16 -5.08
CA ARG A 78 3.11 -6.42 -6.34
C ARG A 78 2.99 -4.91 -6.16
N CYS A 79 1.92 -4.46 -5.49
CA CYS A 79 1.63 -3.06 -5.27
C CYS A 79 2.74 -2.38 -4.47
N TRP A 80 3.04 -2.92 -3.29
CA TRP A 80 4.01 -2.32 -2.39
C TRP A 80 5.43 -2.41 -2.94
N THR A 81 5.77 -3.46 -3.69
CA THR A 81 7.05 -3.53 -4.42
C THR A 81 7.17 -2.40 -5.45
N TYR A 82 6.13 -2.18 -6.25
CA TYR A 82 6.10 -1.11 -7.24
C TYR A 82 6.10 0.29 -6.61
N GLU A 83 5.33 0.50 -5.55
CA GLU A 83 5.31 1.76 -4.80
C GLU A 83 6.64 2.05 -4.11
N THR A 84 7.32 1.02 -3.61
CA THR A 84 8.68 1.17 -3.07
C THR A 84 9.63 1.67 -4.15
N ALA A 85 9.58 1.10 -5.36
CA ALA A 85 10.36 1.59 -6.50
C ALA A 85 10.06 3.06 -6.82
N ILE A 86 8.81 3.48 -6.72
CA ILE A 86 8.42 4.90 -6.84
C ILE A 86 9.07 5.75 -5.75
N LEU A 87 8.94 5.36 -4.48
CA LEU A 87 9.45 6.10 -3.33
C LEU A 87 10.97 6.31 -3.40
N VAL A 88 11.72 5.29 -3.81
CA VAL A 88 13.18 5.36 -3.98
C VAL A 88 13.63 5.96 -5.32
N GLY A 89 12.69 6.40 -6.16
CA GLY A 89 13.00 7.07 -7.44
C GLY A 89 13.44 6.15 -8.57
N LYS A 90 13.16 4.85 -8.47
CA LYS A 90 13.53 3.80 -9.44
C LYS A 90 12.35 3.21 -10.20
N LYS A 91 11.24 3.95 -10.30
CA LYS A 91 10.01 3.46 -10.98
C LYS A 91 10.22 3.08 -12.45
N ASP A 92 11.18 3.72 -13.12
CA ASP A 92 11.51 3.50 -14.52
C ASP A 92 12.61 2.42 -14.69
N GLU A 93 13.25 2.00 -13.60
CA GLU A 93 14.31 0.98 -13.59
C GLU A 93 13.78 -0.41 -13.20
N ILE A 94 12.65 -0.49 -12.47
CA ILE A 94 12.12 -1.76 -12.01
C ILE A 94 11.53 -2.58 -13.19
N PRO A 95 12.05 -3.80 -13.45
CA PRO A 95 11.51 -4.65 -14.50
C PRO A 95 10.10 -5.12 -14.15
N ASP A 96 9.31 -5.43 -15.18
CA ASP A 96 7.97 -5.98 -14.96
C ASP A 96 7.99 -7.48 -14.68
N GLU A 97 9.09 -8.18 -14.98
CA GLU A 97 9.23 -9.61 -14.69
C GLU A 97 9.54 -9.85 -13.21
N ILE A 98 8.84 -10.80 -12.59
CA ILE A 98 9.14 -11.22 -11.21
C ILE A 98 10.45 -12.01 -11.21
N PRO A 99 11.42 -11.69 -10.32
CA PRO A 99 12.68 -12.40 -10.27
C PRO A 99 12.52 -13.92 -9.99
N ASN A 100 13.15 -14.74 -10.83
CA ASN A 100 13.07 -16.21 -10.76
C ASN A 100 13.72 -16.83 -9.52
N ASN A 101 14.55 -16.06 -8.81
CA ASN A 101 15.22 -16.47 -7.58
C ASN A 101 14.35 -16.28 -6.32
N THR A 102 13.10 -15.83 -6.46
CA THR A 102 12.19 -15.68 -5.33
C THR A 102 11.57 -17.03 -4.94
N GLU A 103 11.62 -17.38 -3.65
CA GLU A 103 10.98 -18.60 -3.12
C GLU A 103 9.46 -18.62 -3.34
N TYR A 104 8.85 -17.43 -3.47
CA TYR A 104 7.42 -17.23 -3.65
C TYR A 104 6.98 -17.12 -5.11
N LEU A 105 7.84 -17.40 -6.09
CA LEU A 105 7.55 -17.19 -7.52
C LEU A 105 6.21 -17.82 -7.95
N GLN A 106 5.90 -19.02 -7.44
CA GLN A 106 4.69 -19.76 -7.77
C GLN A 106 3.40 -19.02 -7.42
N PHE A 107 3.41 -18.13 -6.41
CA PHE A 107 2.25 -17.32 -6.02
C PHE A 107 1.90 -16.23 -7.04
N PHE A 108 2.82 -15.93 -7.97
CA PHE A 108 2.64 -14.92 -9.02
C PHE A 108 2.19 -15.51 -10.36
N ALA A 109 1.97 -16.82 -10.44
CA ALA A 109 1.37 -17.47 -11.59
C ALA A 109 -0.06 -16.93 -11.89
N PRO A 110 -0.53 -17.00 -13.15
CA PRO A 110 0.20 -17.45 -14.34
C PRO A 110 1.06 -16.37 -15.00
N GLU A 111 0.91 -15.09 -14.64
CA GLU A 111 1.55 -14.01 -15.39
C GLU A 111 3.03 -13.83 -15.07
N PHE A 112 3.46 -14.12 -13.84
CA PHE A 112 4.83 -13.88 -13.36
C PHE A 112 5.34 -12.46 -13.60
N THR A 113 4.41 -11.48 -13.67
CA THR A 113 4.74 -10.06 -13.79
C THR A 113 4.35 -9.26 -12.55
N LEU A 114 4.98 -8.10 -12.40
CA LEU A 114 4.79 -7.14 -11.33
C LEU A 114 3.47 -6.37 -11.50
N ARG A 115 3.14 -5.94 -12.71
CA ARG A 115 1.93 -5.14 -12.98
C ARG A 115 1.01 -5.81 -14.01
N PRO A 116 0.50 -7.03 -13.72
CA PRO A 116 -0.46 -7.67 -14.62
C PRO A 116 -1.74 -6.83 -14.73
N THR A 117 -2.40 -6.92 -15.88
CA THR A 117 -3.70 -6.27 -16.07
C THR A 117 -4.74 -6.98 -15.23
N LEU A 118 -5.32 -6.24 -14.27
CA LEU A 118 -6.37 -6.76 -13.40
C LEU A 118 -7.71 -6.76 -14.14
N ALA A 119 -8.45 -7.87 -14.06
CA ALA A 119 -9.79 -7.96 -14.64
C ALA A 119 -10.74 -6.96 -13.96
N LYS A 120 -11.52 -6.25 -14.77
CA LYS A 120 -12.55 -5.34 -14.26
C LYS A 120 -13.77 -6.15 -13.88
N ARG A 121 -13.92 -6.44 -12.58
CA ARG A 121 -15.07 -7.19 -12.06
C ARG A 121 -16.28 -6.30 -11.78
N GLN A 122 -16.03 -5.05 -11.41
CA GLN A 122 -17.07 -4.11 -11.05
C GLN A 122 -17.33 -3.13 -12.20
N GLU A 123 -18.58 -2.70 -12.39
CA GLU A 123 -18.88 -1.60 -13.29
C GLU A 123 -18.56 -0.26 -12.60
N ASN A 124 -18.03 0.70 -13.34
CA ASN A 124 -17.77 2.02 -12.78
C ASN A 124 -19.07 2.84 -12.71
N GLN A 125 -19.68 2.88 -11.53
CA GLN A 125 -20.88 3.67 -11.26
C GLN A 125 -20.60 5.15 -10.92
N ASN A 126 -19.33 5.57 -10.94
CA ASN A 126 -18.95 6.94 -10.66
C ASN A 126 -19.10 7.79 -11.93
N THR A 127 -20.24 8.48 -12.05
CA THR A 127 -20.49 9.41 -13.15
C THR A 127 -19.60 10.65 -13.02
N LYS A 128 -19.34 11.33 -14.14
CA LYS A 128 -18.49 12.53 -14.14
C LYS A 128 -19.14 13.67 -13.37
N GLU A 129 -20.45 13.77 -13.48
CA GLU A 129 -21.29 14.79 -12.85
C GLU A 129 -21.23 14.62 -11.34
N TYR A 130 -21.41 13.39 -10.84
CA TYR A 130 -21.30 13.05 -9.43
C TYR A 130 -19.92 13.43 -8.86
N ILE A 131 -18.84 13.00 -9.52
CA ILE A 131 -17.48 13.27 -9.06
C ILE A 131 -17.15 14.77 -9.11
N THR A 132 -17.64 15.48 -10.13
CA THR A 132 -17.40 16.92 -10.25
C THR A 132 -18.11 17.68 -9.13
N ALA A 133 -19.35 17.30 -8.81
CA ALA A 133 -20.09 17.86 -7.67
C ALA A 133 -19.37 17.57 -6.34
N LEU A 134 -18.97 16.32 -6.10
CA LEU A 134 -18.25 15.93 -4.89
C LEU A 134 -16.93 16.67 -4.73
N LYS A 135 -16.16 16.80 -5.82
CA LYS A 135 -14.91 17.58 -5.82
C LYS A 135 -15.17 19.02 -5.43
N GLN A 136 -16.20 19.64 -5.98
CA GLN A 136 -16.54 21.04 -5.69
C GLN A 136 -16.91 21.22 -4.23
N GLU A 137 -17.74 20.33 -3.69
CA GLU A 137 -18.15 20.31 -2.28
C GLU A 137 -16.95 20.20 -1.34
N VAL A 138 -16.03 19.25 -1.58
CA VAL A 138 -14.81 19.09 -0.78
C VAL A 138 -13.93 20.34 -0.83
N LEU A 139 -13.76 20.95 -2.00
CA LEU A 139 -12.98 22.18 -2.14
C LEU A 139 -13.63 23.36 -1.40
N ASP A 140 -14.95 23.44 -1.38
CA ASP A 140 -15.68 24.47 -0.65
C ASP A 140 -15.59 24.27 0.87
N HIS A 141 -15.59 23.02 1.35
CA HIS A 141 -15.28 22.72 2.76
C HIS A 141 -13.86 23.13 3.14
N LEU A 142 -12.85 22.84 2.30
CA LEU A 142 -11.47 23.24 2.56
C LEU A 142 -11.31 24.76 2.66
N ARG A 143 -12.06 25.55 1.89
CA ARG A 143 -12.06 27.02 1.97
C ARG A 143 -12.58 27.57 3.31
N GLN A 144 -13.42 26.81 4.01
CA GLN A 144 -13.97 27.22 5.31
C GLN A 144 -13.01 26.94 6.46
N ILE A 145 -12.00 26.09 6.26
CA ILE A 145 -10.97 25.82 7.24
C ILE A 145 -10.05 27.05 7.31
N ARG A 146 -10.06 27.74 8.45
CA ARG A 146 -9.01 28.71 8.77
C ARG A 146 -7.72 27.91 8.94
N HIS A 147 -6.68 28.26 8.17
CA HIS A 147 -5.33 27.66 8.16
C HIS A 147 -4.95 26.97 9.48
N ALA A 148 -4.30 25.81 9.36
CA ALA A 148 -3.99 24.90 10.46
C ALA A 148 -3.65 25.64 11.77
N PRO A 149 -4.43 25.44 12.86
CA PRO A 149 -3.95 25.76 14.20
C PRO A 149 -2.85 24.75 14.54
N SER A 150 -1.66 24.94 13.99
CA SER A 150 -0.53 24.05 14.19
C SER A 150 -0.09 24.14 15.65
N VAL A 151 -0.01 23.01 16.34
CA VAL A 151 0.84 22.90 17.52
C VAL A 151 2.28 22.91 17.01
N GLN A 152 3.09 23.86 17.48
CA GLN A 152 4.49 23.96 17.08
C GLN A 152 5.20 22.66 17.44
N MET A 153 5.92 22.07 16.47
CA MET A 153 6.78 20.92 16.74
C MET A 153 7.79 21.32 17.81
N GLN A 154 7.78 20.62 18.94
CA GLN A 154 8.73 20.82 20.02
C GLN A 154 9.76 19.68 19.97
N GLU A 155 11.03 20.01 20.07
CA GLU A 155 12.07 18.99 20.23
C GLU A 155 11.81 18.23 21.53
N VAL A 156 11.88 16.90 21.45
CA VAL A 156 11.78 16.06 22.63
C VAL A 156 13.03 16.31 23.48
N PRO A 157 12.89 16.65 24.78
CA PRO A 157 14.04 16.82 25.66
C PRO A 157 14.93 15.57 25.66
N PRO A 158 16.27 15.71 25.69
CA PRO A 158 17.20 14.58 25.65
C PRO A 158 16.94 13.52 26.75
N ASP A 159 16.39 13.95 27.89
CA ASP A 159 16.12 13.09 29.05
C ASP A 159 14.85 12.23 28.92
N LEU A 160 14.03 12.43 27.88
CA LEU A 160 12.72 11.79 27.76
C LEU A 160 12.74 10.50 26.92
N LEU A 161 13.79 10.31 26.13
CA LEU A 161 14.01 9.13 25.29
C LEU A 161 15.51 8.80 25.32
N ASP A 162 15.92 7.78 26.06
CA ASP A 162 17.27 7.24 25.95
C ASP A 162 17.37 6.44 24.65
N PRO A 163 18.13 6.89 23.64
CA PRO A 163 18.26 6.17 22.37
C PRO A 163 18.77 4.76 22.59
N ASP A 164 19.62 4.54 23.60
CA ASP A 164 20.16 3.22 23.90
C ASP A 164 19.07 2.29 24.46
N GLU A 165 18.08 2.78 25.23
CA GLU A 165 16.94 1.96 25.66
C GLU A 165 15.93 1.68 24.53
N VAL A 166 15.72 2.64 23.62
CA VAL A 166 14.76 2.50 22.51
C VAL A 166 15.30 1.59 21.40
N PHE A 167 16.59 1.68 21.09
CA PHE A 167 17.23 0.88 20.04
C PHE A 167 17.84 -0.43 20.54
N CYS A 168 18.10 -0.59 21.85
CA CYS A 168 18.54 -1.85 22.46
C CYS A 168 17.43 -2.61 23.19
N ALA A 169 16.15 -2.29 22.98
CA ALA A 169 15.06 -3.19 23.31
C ALA A 169 15.38 -4.54 22.64
N GLN A 170 15.77 -5.51 23.48
CA GLN A 170 16.32 -6.80 23.11
C GLN A 170 15.47 -7.42 22.00
N GLU A 171 16.12 -8.05 21.02
CA GLU A 171 15.46 -8.95 20.08
C GLU A 171 14.55 -9.88 20.88
N SER A 172 13.25 -9.61 20.86
CA SER A 172 12.27 -10.57 21.33
C SER A 172 12.48 -11.84 20.51
N PRO A 173 12.53 -13.03 21.13
CA PRO A 173 12.65 -14.26 20.36
C PRO A 173 11.56 -14.27 19.28
N PRO A 174 11.85 -14.80 18.08
CA PRO A 174 10.88 -14.82 17.00
C PRO A 174 9.57 -15.38 17.54
N ASP A 175 8.45 -14.71 17.23
CA ASP A 175 7.12 -15.17 17.60
C ASP A 175 6.95 -16.62 17.10
N ILE A 176 7.17 -17.59 18.00
CA ILE A 176 6.87 -18.98 17.74
C ILE A 176 5.35 -19.04 17.77
N LEU A 177 4.75 -18.95 16.58
CA LEU A 177 3.34 -19.29 16.41
C LEU A 177 3.13 -20.68 17.05
N PRO A 178 2.11 -20.84 17.91
CA PRO A 178 1.76 -22.16 18.41
C PRO A 178 1.68 -23.11 17.22
N THR A 179 2.41 -24.23 17.28
CA THR A 179 2.23 -25.30 16.31
C THR A 179 0.76 -25.69 16.35
N ASP A 180 0.06 -25.60 15.23
CA ASP A 180 -1.32 -26.08 15.04
C ASP A 180 -1.36 -27.60 15.27
N ASN A 181 -1.35 -28.00 16.54
CA ASN A 181 -1.66 -29.35 16.99
C ASN A 181 -3.15 -29.40 17.39
N ASP A 182 -4.01 -28.88 16.54
CA ASP A 182 -5.44 -29.16 16.61
C ASP A 182 -5.67 -30.58 16.06
N PRO A 183 -6.10 -31.54 16.90
CA PRO A 183 -6.30 -32.93 16.45
C PRO A 183 -7.47 -33.09 15.48
N ASP A 184 -8.30 -32.06 15.31
CA ASP A 184 -9.54 -32.09 14.51
C ASP A 184 -9.54 -31.10 13.31
N GLY A 185 -8.43 -30.42 13.05
CA GLY A 185 -8.29 -29.46 11.94
C GLY A 185 -7.60 -30.08 10.73
N GLY A 186 -8.29 -30.92 9.98
CA GLY A 186 -7.74 -31.59 8.80
C GLY A 186 -7.18 -30.62 7.75
N THR A 187 -5.86 -30.44 7.73
CA THR A 187 -5.13 -29.79 6.66
C THR A 187 -4.19 -30.80 5.99
N PHE A 188 -4.41 -30.98 4.69
CA PHE A 188 -3.80 -31.95 3.80
C PHE A 188 -2.25 -31.89 3.82
N LEU A 189 -1.60 -32.90 4.41
CA LEU A 189 -0.17 -33.14 4.28
C LEU A 189 0.14 -33.67 2.88
N GLY A 190 0.77 -32.84 2.06
CA GLY A 190 1.44 -33.29 0.85
C GLY A 190 2.50 -34.34 1.22
N THR A 191 2.37 -35.53 0.64
CA THR A 191 3.29 -36.64 0.88
C THR A 191 4.69 -36.32 0.33
N SER A 192 5.66 -36.17 1.21
CA SER A 192 7.06 -36.45 0.94
C SER A 192 7.49 -37.65 1.79
N SER A 193 7.86 -38.75 1.13
CA SER A 193 8.68 -39.78 1.76
C SER A 193 9.78 -40.20 0.80
N GLU A 194 10.98 -39.82 1.17
CA GLU A 194 12.25 -40.36 0.71
C GLU A 194 12.32 -41.88 0.82
N THR A 195 12.99 -42.47 -0.17
CA THR A 195 13.80 -43.69 -0.15
C THR A 195 13.75 -44.59 1.09
N ASP A 196 13.22 -45.80 0.90
CA ASP A 196 13.63 -46.98 1.66
C ASP A 196 14.38 -47.98 0.76
N ARG A 197 15.64 -48.25 1.15
CA ARG A 197 16.39 -49.43 0.73
C ARG A 197 15.94 -50.61 1.60
N LEU A 198 15.62 -51.75 0.99
CA LEU A 198 16.14 -53.11 1.31
C LEU A 198 15.17 -54.19 0.80
N SER A 199 15.46 -54.72 -0.40
CA SER A 199 15.54 -56.14 -0.77
C SER A 199 15.66 -56.26 -2.29
#